data_AF-A0A0A0NJI8-F1
#
_entry.id   AF-A0A0A0NJI8-F1
#
_cell.length_a   1.000
_cell.length_b   1.000
_cell.length_c   1.000
_cell.angle_alpha   90.00
_cell.angle_beta   90.00
_cell.angle_gamma   90.00
#
_symmetry.space_group_name_H-M   'P 1'
#
loop_
_entity.id
_entity.type
_entity.pdbx_description
1 polymer ?
#
loop_
_entity_poly.entity_id
_entity_poly.type
_entity_poly.pdbx_seq_one_letter_code
_entity_poly.pdbx_strand_id
1 'polypeptide(L)'
;MTNDTTGTTGTTGTTGTTGTSDTTGTSDTTQPGHRRRRRVARATAAFAVVAGAVAAALTVPAAHGADAEPDLGPNVQIFDPSMSAQEIQGKLDSVFGEQEKNQFGEDRHALLFKPGSYDVKANVGFYTQVAGLGLSPDDTTINGQVHAEADWFDGNATQNFWRDAENLAVNPDGGADRWAVSQAAPYRRMHLKGDLQLDDGGWSSGGLLADTKVDGQVKSGSQQQWLSRNTE
;
A
#
# COMPACT_ATOMS: atom_id res chain seq x y z
N MET A 1 -48.21 -20.60 -7.03
CA MET A 1 -47.63 -21.51 -8.03
C MET A 1 -46.35 -22.05 -7.46
N THR A 2 -46.36 -23.34 -7.10
CA THR A 2 -45.22 -24.11 -6.59
C THR A 2 -44.31 -24.49 -7.75
N ASN A 3 -42.99 -24.49 -7.54
CA ASN A 3 -42.13 -25.35 -8.34
C ASN A 3 -41.01 -25.93 -7.47
N ASP A 4 -41.12 -27.23 -7.27
CA ASP A 4 -40.11 -28.14 -6.75
C ASP A 4 -39.68 -29.00 -7.93
N THR A 5 -38.38 -29.25 -8.11
CA THR A 5 -37.90 -30.25 -9.05
C THR A 5 -36.58 -30.82 -8.55
N THR A 6 -36.70 -31.94 -7.85
CA THR A 6 -35.64 -32.92 -7.64
C THR A 6 -35.61 -33.90 -8.80
N GLY A 7 -34.42 -34.34 -9.18
CA GLY A 7 -34.21 -35.41 -10.17
C GLY A 7 -32.89 -36.12 -9.90
N THR A 8 -32.99 -37.36 -9.43
CA THR A 8 -31.88 -38.30 -9.22
C THR A 8 -32.16 -39.60 -9.97
N THR A 9 -31.15 -40.17 -10.61
CA THR A 9 -30.96 -41.59 -11.04
C THR A 9 -29.55 -41.63 -11.67
N GLY A 10 -28.63 -42.59 -11.52
CA GLY A 10 -28.59 -43.89 -10.85
C GLY A 10 -27.80 -44.90 -11.72
N THR A 11 -26.56 -45.23 -11.30
CA THR A 11 -25.80 -46.53 -11.47
C THR A 11 -25.35 -46.97 -12.90
N THR A 12 -24.21 -47.63 -13.23
CA THR A 12 -23.39 -48.70 -12.59
C THR A 12 -22.07 -48.99 -13.37
N GLY A 13 -21.03 -49.51 -12.69
CA GLY A 13 -19.99 -50.46 -13.21
C GLY A 13 -18.60 -49.89 -13.59
N THR A 14 -17.42 -50.50 -13.36
CA THR A 14 -16.98 -51.79 -12.80
C THR A 14 -15.45 -51.73 -12.55
N THR A 15 -15.02 -52.35 -11.44
CA THR A 15 -13.74 -53.00 -11.02
C THR A 15 -12.42 -52.84 -11.82
N GLY A 16 -11.31 -52.62 -11.10
CA GLY A 16 -9.93 -52.88 -11.54
C GLY A 16 -8.91 -52.75 -10.39
N THR A 17 -8.04 -53.74 -10.26
CA THR A 17 -7.40 -54.25 -9.03
C THR A 17 -5.94 -53.79 -8.82
N THR A 18 -5.58 -53.58 -7.55
CA THR A 18 -4.31 -53.76 -6.80
C THR A 18 -2.94 -53.80 -7.50
N GLY A 19 -1.96 -53.09 -6.89
CA GLY A 19 -0.52 -53.33 -7.07
C GLY A 19 0.36 -52.51 -6.10
N THR A 20 0.65 -53.07 -4.94
CA THR A 20 1.61 -52.59 -3.93
C THR A 20 3.04 -52.95 -4.34
N SER A 21 4.05 -52.13 -3.99
CA SER A 21 5.34 -52.57 -3.41
C SER A 21 6.23 -51.36 -3.05
N ASP A 22 6.47 -51.22 -1.74
CA ASP A 22 7.59 -50.47 -1.14
C ASP A 22 8.93 -51.11 -1.49
N THR A 23 10.01 -50.32 -1.64
CA THR A 23 11.28 -50.63 -0.95
C THR A 23 12.19 -49.41 -0.80
N THR A 24 12.63 -49.23 0.44
CA THR A 24 13.64 -48.34 1.03
C THR A 24 15.07 -48.65 0.55
N GLY A 25 15.99 -47.67 0.59
CA GLY A 25 17.43 -47.94 0.51
C GLY A 25 18.33 -46.72 0.37
N THR A 26 19.09 -46.43 1.44
CA THR A 26 19.85 -45.20 1.73
C THR A 26 21.34 -45.27 1.30
N SER A 27 21.89 -44.09 0.94
CA SER A 27 23.24 -43.52 1.22
C SER A 27 24.58 -44.24 0.89
N ASP A 28 25.41 -43.45 0.18
CA ASP A 28 26.84 -43.09 0.39
C ASP A 28 27.99 -44.05 -0.01
N THR A 29 28.93 -43.55 -0.83
CA THR A 29 30.36 -43.94 -0.80
C THR A 29 31.25 -42.90 -1.50
N THR A 30 32.44 -42.72 -0.93
CA THR A 30 33.46 -41.66 -1.08
C THR A 30 34.61 -42.05 -2.05
N GLN A 31 35.11 -41.09 -2.88
CA GLN A 31 36.50 -40.79 -3.42
C GLN A 31 37.53 -41.92 -3.82
N PRO A 32 38.73 -41.64 -4.42
CA PRO A 32 39.22 -40.61 -5.37
C PRO A 32 40.14 -41.14 -6.54
N GLY A 33 40.34 -40.32 -7.59
CA GLY A 33 41.66 -40.02 -8.20
C GLY A 33 42.22 -40.83 -9.39
N HIS A 34 42.53 -40.15 -10.51
CA HIS A 34 43.84 -40.26 -11.18
C HIS A 34 44.15 -39.08 -12.12
N ARG A 35 45.40 -38.60 -12.00
CA ARG A 35 46.02 -37.46 -12.69
C ARG A 35 46.51 -37.84 -14.09
N ARG A 36 46.46 -36.91 -15.06
CA ARG A 36 47.54 -36.73 -16.05
C ARG A 36 47.72 -35.27 -16.46
N ARG A 37 48.98 -34.85 -16.44
CA ARG A 37 49.51 -33.50 -16.61
C ARG A 37 49.60 -33.11 -18.09
N ARG A 38 49.32 -31.85 -18.42
CA ARG A 38 50.05 -31.12 -19.47
C ARG A 38 50.36 -29.70 -19.00
N ARG A 39 51.65 -29.35 -19.05
CA ARG A 39 52.23 -28.04 -18.79
C ARG A 39 52.19 -27.23 -20.09
N VAL A 40 51.82 -25.96 -20.03
CA VAL A 40 52.27 -24.91 -20.97
C VAL A 40 52.51 -23.64 -20.16
N ALA A 41 53.50 -22.88 -20.61
CA ALA A 41 54.41 -22.06 -19.85
C ALA A 41 53.86 -20.72 -19.34
N ARG A 42 54.56 -20.21 -18.32
CA ARG A 42 54.44 -18.87 -17.74
C ARG A 42 54.84 -17.81 -18.76
N ALA A 43 54.00 -16.80 -18.95
CA ALA A 43 54.45 -15.47 -19.36
C ALA A 43 54.26 -14.54 -18.16
N THR A 44 55.37 -14.14 -17.56
CA THR A 44 55.44 -13.08 -16.56
C THR A 44 55.41 -11.74 -17.30
N ALA A 45 54.33 -10.99 -17.16
CA ALA A 45 54.34 -9.56 -17.38
C ALA A 45 54.24 -8.89 -16.01
N ALA A 46 55.36 -8.34 -15.54
CA ALA A 46 55.38 -7.43 -14.42
C ALA A 46 54.71 -6.12 -14.88
N PHE A 47 53.71 -5.66 -14.13
CA PHE A 47 53.35 -4.25 -14.14
C PHE A 47 53.18 -3.76 -12.70
N ALA A 48 53.84 -2.64 -12.46
CA ALA A 48 54.14 -2.05 -11.18
C ALA A 48 52.89 -1.62 -10.41
N VAL A 49 53.01 -1.71 -9.08
CA VAL A 49 52.11 -1.11 -8.10
C VAL A 49 52.09 0.41 -8.29
N VAL A 50 50.92 0.98 -8.53
CA VAL A 50 50.61 2.35 -8.13
C VAL A 50 49.37 2.28 -7.24
N ALA A 51 49.62 2.25 -5.94
CA ALA A 51 48.62 2.56 -4.93
C ALA A 51 48.34 4.07 -5.00
N GLY A 52 47.35 4.45 -5.78
CA GLY A 52 46.81 5.82 -5.81
C GLY A 52 45.49 5.85 -5.08
N ALA A 53 45.50 6.23 -3.81
CA ALA A 53 44.29 6.54 -3.06
C ALA A 53 43.62 7.76 -3.71
N VAL A 54 42.49 7.55 -4.39
CA VAL A 54 41.57 8.65 -4.74
C VAL A 54 40.33 8.46 -3.89
N ALA A 55 40.46 8.80 -2.61
CA ALA A 55 39.31 9.21 -1.82
C ALA A 55 38.95 10.63 -2.27
N ALA A 56 38.33 10.75 -3.44
CA ALA A 56 37.57 11.95 -3.75
C ALA A 56 36.34 11.89 -2.85
N ALA A 57 36.41 12.58 -1.71
CA ALA A 57 35.23 12.91 -0.95
C ALA A 57 34.28 13.63 -1.93
N LEU A 58 33.20 12.95 -2.31
CA LEU A 58 32.02 13.59 -2.88
C LEU A 58 31.44 14.44 -1.75
N THR A 59 31.99 15.64 -1.57
CA THR A 59 31.31 16.69 -0.84
C THR A 59 30.13 17.10 -1.72
N VAL A 60 29.01 16.40 -1.54
CA VAL A 60 27.71 16.94 -1.95
C VAL A 60 27.61 18.28 -1.21
N PRO A 61 27.50 19.43 -1.88
CA PRO A 61 27.22 20.67 -1.19
C PRO A 61 25.81 20.51 -0.60
N ALA A 62 25.75 20.11 0.67
CA ALA A 62 24.56 20.27 1.50
C ALA A 62 24.49 21.76 1.86
N ALA A 63 24.02 22.55 0.90
CA ALA A 63 23.58 23.92 1.10
C ALA A 63 22.61 24.26 -0.03
N HIS A 64 21.48 23.55 -0.08
CA HIS A 64 20.27 24.27 -0.42
C HIS A 64 20.08 25.24 0.74
N GLY A 65 20.12 26.54 0.48
CA GLY A 65 19.55 27.48 1.41
C GLY A 65 18.16 26.98 1.79
N ALA A 66 17.65 27.39 2.96
CA ALA A 66 16.23 27.25 3.22
C ALA A 66 15.48 28.14 2.21
N ASP A 67 15.41 27.70 0.95
CA ASP A 67 14.44 28.18 0.00
C ASP A 67 13.11 27.95 0.70
N ALA A 68 12.36 29.03 0.87
CA ALA A 68 11.03 28.94 1.45
C ALA A 68 10.28 27.84 0.70
N GLU A 69 9.54 27.02 1.46
CA GLU A 69 8.58 26.06 0.92
C GLU A 69 7.85 26.69 -0.28
N PRO A 70 7.77 26.01 -1.44
CA PRO A 70 7.08 26.57 -2.58
C PRO A 70 5.62 26.89 -2.18
N ASP A 71 5.18 28.11 -2.49
CA ASP A 71 3.77 28.48 -2.33
C ASP A 71 2.95 27.80 -3.42
N LEU A 72 2.21 26.76 -3.03
CA LEU A 72 1.32 25.99 -3.90
C LEU A 72 -0.13 26.53 -3.86
N GLY A 73 -0.33 27.70 -3.25
CA GLY A 73 -1.63 28.34 -3.08
C GLY A 73 -2.31 28.00 -1.75
N PRO A 74 -3.38 28.73 -1.41
CA PRO A 74 -3.97 28.73 -0.07
C PRO A 74 -4.66 27.41 0.33
N ASN A 75 -4.94 26.55 -0.65
CA ASN A 75 -5.69 25.32 -0.48
C ASN A 75 -4.79 24.08 -0.35
N VAL A 76 -3.47 24.29 -0.39
CA VAL A 76 -2.47 23.24 -0.21
C VAL A 76 -1.79 23.43 1.13
N GLN A 77 -2.03 22.50 2.04
CA GLN A 77 -1.34 22.46 3.32
C GLN A 77 -0.20 21.44 3.23
N ILE A 78 1.02 21.90 3.51
CA ILE A 78 2.17 21.02 3.67
C ILE A 78 2.47 20.89 5.16
N PHE A 79 2.59 19.65 5.62
CA PHE A 79 2.97 19.30 6.98
C PHE A 79 4.39 18.74 6.99
N ASP A 80 5.16 19.09 8.01
CA ASP A 80 6.48 18.54 8.25
C ASP A 80 6.61 17.99 9.68
N PRO A 81 7.58 17.10 9.95
CA PRO A 81 7.66 16.41 11.24
C PRO A 81 7.98 17.30 12.45
N SER A 82 8.33 18.58 12.24
CA SER A 82 8.53 19.54 13.33
C SER A 82 7.23 20.18 13.83
N MET A 83 6.15 20.10 13.06
CA MET A 83 4.83 20.56 13.48
C MET A 83 4.26 19.64 14.55
N SER A 84 3.53 20.21 15.52
CA SER A 84 2.91 19.39 16.56
C SER A 84 1.74 18.56 15.97
N ALA A 85 1.55 17.34 16.49
CA ALA A 85 0.41 16.51 16.10
C ALA A 85 -0.93 17.23 16.31
N GLN A 86 -1.04 18.08 17.33
CA GLN A 86 -2.23 18.88 17.59
C GLN A 86 -2.49 19.96 16.53
N GLU A 87 -1.47 20.65 16.03
CA GLU A 87 -1.65 21.60 14.93
C GLU A 87 -2.05 20.90 13.64
N ILE A 88 -1.40 19.78 13.32
CA ILE A 88 -1.74 18.98 12.14
C ILE A 88 -3.18 18.48 12.25
N GLN A 89 -3.53 17.82 13.35
CA GLN A 89 -4.87 17.29 13.59
C GLN A 89 -5.93 18.39 13.52
N GLY A 90 -5.69 19.55 14.14
CA GLY A 90 -6.62 20.68 14.07
C GLY A 90 -6.90 21.15 12.65
N LYS A 91 -5.90 21.11 11.76
CA LYS A 91 -6.09 21.44 10.35
C LYS A 91 -6.85 20.34 9.59
N LEU A 92 -6.55 19.06 9.85
CA LEU A 92 -7.28 17.93 9.29
C LEU A 92 -8.77 18.00 9.66
N ASP A 93 -9.07 18.21 10.94
CA ASP A 93 -10.43 18.31 11.47
C ASP A 93 -11.19 19.50 10.87
N SER A 94 -10.54 20.66 10.72
CA SER A 94 -11.13 21.84 10.10
C SER A 94 -11.54 21.56 8.65
N VAL A 95 -10.64 20.97 7.86
CA VAL A 95 -10.92 20.64 6.45
C VAL A 95 -12.02 19.59 6.36
N PHE A 96 -12.00 18.56 7.21
CA PHE A 96 -13.07 17.56 7.23
C PHE A 96 -14.42 18.18 7.59
N GLY A 97 -14.48 19.06 8.60
CA GLY A 97 -15.71 19.73 8.99
C GLY A 97 -16.32 20.60 7.88
N GLU A 98 -15.47 21.21 7.05
CA GLU A 98 -15.89 21.93 5.84
C GLU A 98 -16.39 20.97 4.76
N GLN A 99 -15.67 19.87 4.54
CA GLN A 99 -15.82 19.03 3.35
C GLN A 99 -16.68 17.77 3.53
N GLU A 100 -17.04 17.37 4.75
CA GLU A 100 -17.80 16.13 5.00
C GLU A 100 -19.11 16.08 4.19
N LYS A 101 -19.85 17.19 4.16
CA LYS A 101 -21.17 17.30 3.51
C LYS A 101 -21.15 18.18 2.25
N ASN A 102 -19.97 18.63 1.82
CA ASN A 102 -19.82 19.60 0.75
C ASN A 102 -19.82 18.96 -0.66
N GLN A 103 -20.85 18.16 -0.97
CA GLN A 103 -20.87 17.34 -2.19
C GLN A 103 -20.77 18.18 -3.47
N PHE A 104 -21.35 19.38 -3.51
CA PHE A 104 -21.41 20.22 -4.71
C PHE A 104 -20.77 21.61 -4.53
N GLY A 105 -20.02 21.84 -3.45
CA GLY A 105 -19.30 23.09 -3.26
C GLY A 105 -18.08 23.23 -4.14
N GLU A 106 -17.51 24.43 -4.09
CA GLU A 106 -16.35 24.81 -4.91
C GLU A 106 -15.01 24.64 -4.16
N ASP A 107 -15.04 24.44 -2.85
CA ASP A 107 -13.85 24.31 -2.01
C ASP A 107 -13.07 23.02 -2.32
N ARG A 108 -11.74 23.12 -2.36
CA ARG A 108 -10.80 22.05 -2.72
C ARG A 108 -9.63 22.09 -1.75
N HIS A 109 -9.14 20.94 -1.30
CA HIS A 109 -8.00 20.87 -0.39
C HIS A 109 -7.00 19.77 -0.78
N ALA A 110 -5.71 20.06 -0.63
CA ALA A 110 -4.65 19.08 -0.66
C ALA A 110 -3.89 19.13 0.68
N LEU A 111 -3.74 17.97 1.32
CA LEU A 111 -3.14 17.79 2.63
C LEU A 111 -1.90 16.90 2.45
N LEU A 112 -0.73 17.53 2.41
CA LEU A 112 0.51 16.93 1.94
C LEU A 112 1.49 16.74 3.09
N PHE A 113 2.03 15.54 3.24
CA PHE A 113 2.91 15.19 4.36
C PHE A 113 4.33 14.97 3.85
N LYS A 114 5.28 15.77 4.31
CA LYS A 114 6.71 15.51 4.05
C LYS A 114 7.14 14.16 4.62
N PRO A 115 8.24 13.57 4.12
CA PRO A 115 8.81 12.36 4.71
C PRO A 115 9.00 12.48 6.22
N GLY A 116 8.55 11.47 6.96
CA GLY A 116 8.54 11.46 8.42
C GLY A 116 7.45 10.57 9.02
N SER A 117 7.21 10.73 10.33
CA SER A 117 6.21 9.99 11.09
C SER A 117 5.26 10.96 11.78
N TYR A 118 3.96 10.69 11.73
CA TYR A 118 2.92 11.57 12.25
C TYR A 118 1.88 10.77 13.04
N ASP A 119 1.57 11.20 14.25
CA ASP A 119 0.57 10.57 15.11
C ASP A 119 -0.78 11.31 14.98
N VAL A 120 -1.48 11.09 13.86
CA VAL A 120 -2.69 11.83 13.47
C VAL A 120 -3.72 10.94 12.77
N LYS A 121 -4.95 11.44 12.64
CA LYS A 121 -6.07 10.78 11.96
C LYS A 121 -6.65 11.72 10.90
N ALA A 122 -6.58 11.34 9.64
CA ALA A 122 -7.12 12.11 8.53
C ALA A 122 -8.44 11.50 8.05
N ASN A 123 -9.58 12.08 8.45
CA ASN A 123 -10.86 11.77 7.85
C ASN A 123 -11.03 12.58 6.56
N VAL A 124 -11.27 11.92 5.43
CA VAL A 124 -11.19 12.51 4.10
C VAL A 124 -12.59 12.79 3.58
N GLY A 125 -12.97 14.07 3.56
CA GLY A 125 -14.24 14.56 3.03
C GLY A 125 -14.27 14.70 1.50
N PHE A 126 -15.31 15.36 0.96
CA PHE A 126 -15.38 15.68 -0.46
C PHE A 126 -14.21 16.59 -0.89
N TYR A 127 -13.81 16.45 -2.16
CA TYR A 127 -12.79 17.24 -2.83
C TYR A 127 -11.48 17.45 -2.05
N THR A 128 -11.07 16.43 -1.30
CA THR A 128 -9.88 16.44 -0.46
C THR A 128 -8.93 15.35 -0.92
N GLN A 129 -7.65 15.73 -1.12
CA GLN A 129 -6.56 14.79 -1.31
C GLN A 129 -5.70 14.76 -0.06
N VAL A 130 -5.32 13.56 0.38
CA VAL A 130 -4.32 13.33 1.43
C VAL A 130 -3.15 12.54 0.84
N ALA A 131 -1.94 13.09 0.87
CA ALA A 131 -0.81 12.42 0.22
C ALA A 131 0.54 12.60 0.93
N GLY A 132 1.42 11.60 0.78
CA GLY A 132 2.81 11.66 1.21
C GLY A 132 3.72 12.18 0.11
N LEU A 133 4.70 13.01 0.46
CA LEU A 133 5.67 13.63 -0.44
C LEU A 133 6.99 12.84 -0.55
N GLY A 134 7.05 11.64 0.02
CA GLY A 134 8.19 10.74 -0.11
C GLY A 134 8.30 10.09 -1.49
N LEU A 135 9.41 9.41 -1.74
CA LEU A 135 9.57 8.62 -2.96
C LEU A 135 8.76 7.32 -2.87
N SER A 136 8.72 6.73 -1.67
CA SER A 136 7.97 5.51 -1.34
C SER A 136 6.93 5.79 -0.27
N PRO A 137 5.89 4.94 -0.15
CA PRO A 137 4.86 5.11 0.89
C PRO A 137 5.47 5.10 2.31
N ASP A 138 6.45 4.22 2.56
CA ASP A 138 7.11 4.10 3.86
C ASP A 138 8.00 5.31 4.25
N ASP A 139 8.28 6.23 3.32
CA ASP A 139 8.97 7.48 3.66
C ASP A 139 8.08 8.41 4.49
N THR A 140 6.75 8.27 4.41
CA THR A 140 5.76 9.06 5.13
C THR A 140 4.77 8.14 5.86
N THR A 141 4.94 7.98 7.18
CA THR A 141 4.10 7.11 8.00
C THR A 141 3.10 7.90 8.83
N ILE A 142 1.83 7.50 8.78
CA ILE A 142 0.77 7.93 9.69
C ILE A 142 0.55 6.82 10.72
N ASN A 143 0.79 7.11 12.00
CA ASN A 143 0.37 6.27 13.13
C ASN A 143 -1.01 6.75 13.59
N GLY A 144 -2.04 6.08 13.08
CA GLY A 144 -3.42 6.55 13.10
C GLY A 144 -4.09 6.17 11.79
N GLN A 145 -5.08 6.95 11.34
CA GLN A 145 -5.92 6.56 10.19
C GLN A 145 -5.83 7.54 9.02
N VAL A 146 -6.03 7.05 7.80
CA VAL A 146 -6.32 7.87 6.62
C VAL A 146 -7.57 7.30 5.96
N HIS A 147 -8.73 7.79 6.41
CA HIS A 147 -9.99 7.08 6.29
C HIS A 147 -11.10 7.92 5.67
N ALA A 148 -12.10 7.24 5.14
CA ALA A 148 -13.35 7.85 4.69
C ALA A 148 -14.52 7.03 5.24
N GLU A 149 -15.44 7.70 5.91
CA GLU A 149 -16.65 7.12 6.52
C GLU A 149 -17.92 7.70 5.89
N ALA A 150 -19.06 7.07 6.13
CA ALA A 150 -20.36 7.46 5.59
C ALA A 150 -21.34 7.92 6.67
N ASP A 151 -20.86 8.29 7.86
CA ASP A 151 -21.64 8.83 8.98
C ASP A 151 -22.57 9.97 8.55
N TRP A 152 -22.10 10.84 7.65
CA TRP A 152 -22.89 11.98 7.15
C TRP A 152 -24.18 11.58 6.43
N PHE A 153 -24.26 10.34 5.94
CA PHE A 153 -25.40 9.77 5.23
C PHE A 153 -25.80 8.40 5.79
N ASP A 154 -25.78 8.26 7.12
CA ASP A 154 -26.26 7.09 7.88
C ASP A 154 -25.63 5.76 7.42
N GLY A 155 -24.32 5.76 7.16
CA GLY A 155 -23.56 4.59 6.69
C GLY A 155 -23.70 4.29 5.19
N ASN A 156 -24.53 5.05 4.46
CA ASN A 156 -24.69 4.90 3.02
C ASN A 156 -23.56 5.60 2.26
N ALA A 157 -22.52 4.85 1.90
CA ALA A 157 -21.36 5.33 1.15
C ALA A 157 -21.61 5.52 -0.35
N THR A 158 -22.83 5.33 -0.88
CA THR A 158 -23.13 5.49 -2.33
C THR A 158 -22.85 6.88 -2.89
N GLN A 159 -22.62 7.86 -2.03
CA GLN A 159 -22.33 9.25 -2.41
C GLN A 159 -20.93 9.72 -1.97
N ASN A 160 -20.09 8.86 -1.41
CA ASN A 160 -18.72 9.20 -1.02
C ASN A 160 -17.81 9.25 -2.24
N PHE A 161 -17.87 10.37 -2.96
CA PHE A 161 -17.11 10.63 -4.18
C PHE A 161 -15.92 11.57 -3.94
N TRP A 162 -15.13 11.75 -5.00
CA TRP A 162 -14.19 12.86 -5.23
C TRP A 162 -13.23 13.12 -4.06
N ARG A 163 -12.46 12.09 -3.68
CA ARG A 163 -11.42 12.18 -2.65
C ARG A 163 -10.27 11.26 -2.99
N ASP A 164 -9.10 11.45 -2.40
CA ASP A 164 -7.92 10.65 -2.74
C ASP A 164 -7.00 10.44 -1.53
N ALA A 165 -6.40 9.25 -1.46
CA ALA A 165 -5.32 8.92 -0.53
C ALA A 165 -4.16 8.32 -1.34
N GLU A 166 -2.97 8.95 -1.25
CA GLU A 166 -1.82 8.58 -2.09
C GLU A 166 -0.48 8.57 -1.36
N ASN A 167 0.36 7.54 -1.62
CA ASN A 167 1.79 7.52 -1.26
C ASN A 167 2.07 7.66 0.25
N LEU A 168 1.32 6.94 1.09
CA LEU A 168 1.48 6.93 2.54
C LEU A 168 1.58 5.50 3.07
N ALA A 169 2.40 5.31 4.09
CA ALA A 169 2.26 4.18 4.99
C ALA A 169 1.30 4.53 6.12
N VAL A 170 0.35 3.64 6.44
CA VAL A 170 -0.65 3.87 7.50
C VAL A 170 -0.59 2.72 8.49
N ASN A 171 -0.43 3.03 9.76
CA ASN A 171 -0.42 2.11 10.88
C ASN A 171 -1.65 2.42 11.76
N PRO A 172 -2.81 1.84 11.45
CA PRO A 172 -4.07 2.17 12.10
C PRO A 172 -4.14 1.69 13.55
N ASP A 173 -4.64 2.56 14.43
CA ASP A 173 -5.03 2.14 15.77
C ASP A 173 -6.07 1.02 15.69
N GLY A 174 -5.88 -0.02 16.49
CA GLY A 174 -6.78 -1.18 16.48
C GLY A 174 -6.60 -2.11 15.27
N GLY A 175 -5.64 -1.83 14.38
CA GLY A 175 -5.21 -2.73 13.31
C GLY A 175 -6.09 -2.74 12.06
N ALA A 176 -7.02 -1.79 11.90
CA ALA A 176 -7.85 -1.67 10.71
C ALA A 176 -8.10 -0.21 10.32
N ASP A 177 -8.09 0.06 9.03
CA ASP A 177 -8.48 1.35 8.44
C ASP A 177 -9.77 1.19 7.61
N ARG A 178 -10.43 2.30 7.24
CA ARG A 178 -11.69 2.31 6.51
C ARG A 178 -11.63 3.25 5.30
N TRP A 179 -11.96 2.72 4.13
CA TRP A 179 -12.14 3.49 2.91
C TRP A 179 -13.53 3.24 2.32
N ALA A 180 -14.56 3.67 3.05
CA ALA A 180 -15.96 3.48 2.67
C ALA A 180 -16.37 4.50 1.61
N VAL A 181 -16.16 4.15 0.34
CA VAL A 181 -16.30 5.10 -0.78
C VAL A 181 -17.13 4.55 -1.94
N SER A 182 -17.46 5.43 -2.88
CA SER A 182 -18.00 5.08 -4.18
C SER A 182 -17.07 5.54 -5.32
N GLN A 183 -17.60 5.96 -6.47
CA GLN A 183 -16.76 6.31 -7.63
C GLN A 183 -15.89 7.54 -7.39
N ALA A 184 -14.79 7.64 -8.16
CA ALA A 184 -13.85 8.77 -8.11
C ALA A 184 -13.21 8.99 -6.71
N ALA A 185 -12.96 7.90 -5.99
CA ALA A 185 -12.29 7.90 -4.69
C ALA A 185 -11.09 6.93 -4.63
N PRO A 186 -10.04 7.16 -5.44
CA PRO A 186 -8.88 6.28 -5.49
C PRO A 186 -8.14 6.15 -4.15
N TYR A 187 -7.55 4.97 -3.94
CA TYR A 187 -6.62 4.67 -2.85
C TYR A 187 -5.37 4.05 -3.48
N ARG A 188 -4.29 4.84 -3.63
CA ARG A 188 -3.18 4.53 -4.55
C ARG A 188 -1.84 4.60 -3.88
N ARG A 189 -0.91 3.71 -4.24
CA ARG A 189 0.46 3.77 -3.74
C ARG A 189 0.49 3.78 -2.21
N MET A 190 -0.36 3.01 -1.56
CA MET A 190 -0.46 2.99 -0.10
C MET A 190 0.26 1.77 0.47
N HIS A 191 0.74 1.87 1.71
CA HIS A 191 1.16 0.71 2.50
C HIS A 191 0.38 0.68 3.81
N LEU A 192 -0.71 -0.07 3.82
CA LEU A 192 -1.56 -0.20 4.99
C LEU A 192 -1.11 -1.38 5.86
N LYS A 193 -0.66 -1.08 7.07
CA LYS A 193 -0.14 -2.03 8.06
C LYS A 193 -1.28 -2.61 8.92
N GLY A 194 -2.34 -3.08 8.27
CA GLY A 194 -3.56 -3.56 8.91
C GLY A 194 -4.62 -4.05 7.93
N ASP A 195 -5.82 -4.32 8.45
CA ASP A 195 -7.00 -4.63 7.64
C ASP A 195 -7.57 -3.37 6.96
N LEU A 196 -8.27 -3.55 5.84
CA LEU A 196 -8.98 -2.46 5.15
C LEU A 196 -10.47 -2.79 5.01
N GLN A 197 -11.33 -1.98 5.61
CA GLN A 197 -12.78 -2.07 5.41
C GLN A 197 -13.22 -1.13 4.27
N LEU A 198 -13.98 -1.63 3.30
CA LEU A 198 -14.41 -0.85 2.13
C LEU A 198 -15.86 -0.36 2.19
N ASP A 199 -16.58 -0.63 3.28
CA ASP A 199 -17.94 -0.13 3.51
C ASP A 199 -18.08 0.44 4.93
N ASP A 200 -19.29 0.92 5.23
CA ASP A 200 -19.66 1.47 6.53
C ASP A 200 -21.03 0.98 6.98
N GLY A 201 -21.31 -0.31 6.75
CA GLY A 201 -22.56 -0.98 7.13
C GLY A 201 -23.79 -0.67 6.27
N GLY A 202 -23.79 0.44 5.51
CA GLY A 202 -24.83 0.77 4.52
C GLY A 202 -24.46 0.35 3.09
N TRP A 203 -25.10 0.94 2.08
CA TRP A 203 -24.79 0.65 0.66
C TRP A 203 -23.50 1.32 0.21
N SER A 204 -22.75 0.68 -0.69
CA SER A 204 -21.49 1.21 -1.23
C SER A 204 -21.26 0.77 -2.69
N SER A 205 -20.62 1.61 -3.52
CA SER A 205 -20.46 1.37 -4.97
C SER A 205 -19.13 1.90 -5.53
N GLY A 206 -18.03 1.55 -4.86
CA GLY A 206 -16.66 1.80 -5.25
C GLY A 206 -16.18 0.83 -6.33
N GLY A 207 -14.88 0.70 -6.57
CA GLY A 207 -13.78 1.53 -6.10
C GLY A 207 -12.47 1.07 -6.77
N LEU A 208 -11.39 1.81 -6.52
CA LEU A 208 -10.08 1.54 -7.11
C LEU A 208 -8.99 1.47 -6.04
N LEU A 209 -8.35 0.30 -5.96
CA LEU A 209 -7.04 0.12 -5.33
C LEU A 209 -5.98 -0.06 -6.42
N ALA A 210 -4.88 0.68 -6.34
CA ALA A 210 -3.78 0.50 -7.30
C ALA A 210 -2.40 0.78 -6.68
N ASP A 211 -1.41 -0.07 -6.99
CA ASP A 211 -0.03 0.08 -6.50
C ASP A 211 0.05 0.05 -4.96
N THR A 212 -0.86 -0.66 -4.31
CA THR A 212 -1.05 -0.61 -2.84
C THR A 212 -0.70 -1.95 -2.22
N LYS A 213 -0.07 -1.93 -1.04
CA LYS A 213 0.17 -3.08 -0.19
C LYS A 213 -0.73 -3.01 1.04
N VAL A 214 -1.51 -4.05 1.30
CA VAL A 214 -2.32 -4.20 2.52
C VAL A 214 -1.83 -5.43 3.27
N ASP A 215 -1.22 -5.22 4.45
CA ASP A 215 -0.66 -6.32 5.24
C ASP A 215 -1.73 -7.26 5.82
N GLY A 216 -2.94 -6.74 6.04
CA GLY A 216 -4.09 -7.47 6.56
C GLY A 216 -5.04 -7.99 5.48
N GLN A 217 -6.33 -8.01 5.80
CA GLN A 217 -7.39 -8.41 4.88
C GLN A 217 -8.14 -7.18 4.36
N VAL A 218 -8.33 -7.13 3.04
CA VAL A 218 -9.29 -6.21 2.41
C VAL A 218 -10.68 -6.82 2.50
N LYS A 219 -11.58 -6.16 3.22
CA LYS A 219 -12.97 -6.57 3.45
C LYS A 219 -13.88 -5.69 2.62
N SER A 220 -14.48 -6.28 1.57
CA SER A 220 -15.39 -5.55 0.68
C SER A 220 -16.67 -5.09 1.38
N GLY A 221 -17.12 -5.83 2.40
CA GLY A 221 -18.42 -5.58 3.04
C GLY A 221 -19.55 -5.57 2.01
N SER A 222 -20.36 -4.52 2.02
CA SER A 222 -21.50 -4.29 1.14
C SER A 222 -21.17 -3.76 -0.27
N GLN A 223 -19.88 -3.60 -0.61
CA GLN A 223 -19.47 -3.06 -1.91
C GLN A 223 -20.08 -3.84 -3.08
N GLN A 224 -20.73 -3.11 -3.99
CA GLN A 224 -21.34 -3.69 -5.19
C GLN A 224 -20.29 -4.25 -6.15
N GLN A 225 -19.16 -3.56 -6.28
CA GLN A 225 -18.03 -3.95 -7.12
C GLN A 225 -16.74 -3.31 -6.63
N TRP A 226 -15.60 -3.78 -7.13
CA TRP A 226 -14.28 -3.19 -6.87
C TRP A 226 -13.26 -3.56 -7.94
N LEU A 227 -12.27 -2.70 -8.20
CA LEU A 227 -11.12 -2.99 -9.03
C LEU A 227 -9.82 -2.81 -8.23
N SER A 228 -9.00 -3.86 -8.19
CA SER A 228 -7.63 -3.83 -7.64
C SER A 228 -6.63 -4.19 -8.73
N ARG A 229 -5.53 -3.43 -8.86
CA ARG A 229 -4.45 -3.74 -9.81
C ARG A 229 -3.08 -3.45 -9.21
N ASN A 230 -2.12 -4.32 -9.46
CA ASN A 230 -0.76 -4.20 -8.90
C ASN A 230 -0.80 -3.97 -7.38
N THR A 231 -1.66 -4.73 -6.69
CA THR A 231 -1.93 -4.63 -5.26
C THR A 231 -1.70 -6.01 -4.65
N GLU A 232 -1.07 -6.05 -3.49
CA GLU A 232 -0.83 -7.27 -2.71
C GLU A 232 -1.42 -7.17 -1.30
#